data_AF-A0A1H8A5G2-F1
#
_entry.id   AF-A0A1H8A5G2-F1
#
_cell.length_a   1.000
_cell.length_b   1.000
_cell.length_c   1.000
_cell.angle_alpha   90.00
_cell.angle_beta   90.00
_cell.angle_gamma   90.00
#
_symmetry.space_group_name_H-M   'P 1'
#
loop_
_entity.id
_entity.type
_entity.pdbx_description
1 polymer ?
#
loop_
_entity_poly.entity_id
_entity_poly.type
_entity_poly.pdbx_seq_one_letter_code
_entity_poly.pdbx_strand_id
1 'polypeptide(L)' 'MKPTPRSSVVDSVGEMTVPLLRAGDEWLLMGRSGQIQVTDPQAASEFDALAAALAAADRAIATATTCGQTLS' A
#
# COMPACT_ATOMS: atom_id res chain seq x y z
N MET A 1 21.10 -31.96 30.48
CA MET A 1 19.86 -31.34 29.98
C MET A 1 20.22 -29.97 29.40
N LYS A 2 20.03 -29.76 28.10
CA LYS A 2 20.32 -28.48 27.41
C LYS A 2 18.98 -27.87 26.98
N PRO A 3 18.61 -26.65 27.41
CA PRO A 3 17.34 -26.06 27.00
C PRO A 3 17.41 -25.62 25.53
N THR A 4 16.46 -26.09 24.74
CA THR A 4 16.24 -25.73 23.33
C THR A 4 15.84 -24.25 23.23
N PRO A 5 16.37 -23.48 22.27
CA PRO A 5 15.94 -22.10 22.05
C PRO A 5 14.46 -22.08 21.66
N ARG A 6 13.68 -21.20 22.31
CA ARG A 6 12.28 -20.93 21.92
C ARG A 6 12.29 -20.29 20.54
N SER A 7 11.82 -21.04 19.55
CA SER A 7 11.44 -20.49 18.25
C SER A 7 10.22 -19.60 18.49
N SER A 8 10.43 -18.29 18.60
CA SER A 8 9.36 -17.33 18.45
C SER A 8 9.08 -17.21 16.96
N VAL A 9 8.28 -18.14 16.43
CA VAL A 9 7.51 -17.82 15.23
C VAL A 9 6.43 -16.88 15.72
N VAL A 10 6.68 -15.58 15.57
CA VAL A 10 5.57 -14.65 15.39
C VAL A 10 4.84 -15.16 14.16
N ASP A 11 3.65 -15.73 14.36
CA ASP A 11 2.68 -15.95 13.31
C ASP A 11 2.33 -14.57 12.73
N SER A 12 3.17 -14.10 11.82
CA SER A 12 2.82 -13.04 10.89
C SER A 12 1.68 -13.61 10.07
N VAL A 13 0.45 -13.25 10.43
CA VAL A 13 -0.66 -13.27 9.48
C VAL A 13 -0.17 -12.43 8.33
N GLY A 14 0.20 -13.08 7.22
CA GLY A 14 0.82 -12.42 6.08
C GLY A 14 -0.13 -11.34 5.60
N GLU A 15 0.19 -10.08 5.92
CA GLU A 15 -0.38 -8.93 5.24
C GLU A 15 -0.03 -9.13 3.77
N MET A 16 -1.00 -9.64 3.01
CA MET A 16 -0.82 -9.86 1.59
C MET A 16 -0.89 -8.48 0.95
N THR A 17 0.25 -7.80 0.92
CA THR A 17 0.41 -6.53 0.21
C THR A 17 0.25 -6.81 -1.28
N VAL A 18 -0.98 -6.68 -1.77
CA VAL A 18 -1.27 -6.72 -3.21
C VAL A 18 -1.10 -5.30 -3.75
N PRO A 19 -0.16 -5.05 -4.67
CA PRO A 19 -0.05 -3.75 -5.30
C PRO A 19 -1.33 -3.42 -6.05
N LEU A 20 -1.81 -2.19 -5.89
CA LEU A 20 -2.94 -1.65 -6.63
C LEU A 20 -2.39 -0.66 -7.67
N LEU A 21 -2.79 -0.83 -8.93
CA LEU A 21 -2.39 0.00 -10.05
C LEU A 21 -3.61 0.63 -10.72
N ARG A 22 -3.45 1.87 -11.19
CA ARG A 22 -4.45 2.53 -12.04
C ARG A 22 -4.00 2.50 -13.50
N ALA A 23 -4.80 1.91 -14.37
CA ALA A 23 -4.57 1.82 -15.81
C ALA A 23 -5.68 2.61 -16.53
N GLY A 24 -5.45 3.91 -16.75
CA GLY A 24 -6.51 4.80 -17.24
C GLY A 24 -7.63 4.93 -16.22
N ASP A 25 -8.84 4.54 -16.60
CA ASP A 25 -10.04 4.57 -15.74
C ASP A 25 -10.27 3.26 -14.98
N GLU A 26 -9.41 2.26 -15.16
CA GLU A 26 -9.55 0.93 -14.53
C GLU A 26 -8.56 0.73 -13.38
N TRP A 27 -9.03 0.03 -12.35
CA TRP A 27 -8.20 -0.42 -11.22
C TRP A 27 -7.75 -1.87 -11.42
N LEU A 28 -6.46 -2.13 -11.21
CA LEU A 28 -5.84 -3.45 -11.33
C LEU A 28 -5.19 -3.87 -10.02
N LEU A 29 -5.53 -5.05 -9.52
CA LEU A 29 -4.84 -5.72 -8.43
C LEU A 29 -3.72 -6.60 -8.98
N MET A 30 -2.51 -6.43 -8.50
CA MET A 30 -1.36 -7.23 -8.88
C MET A 30 -1.23 -8.43 -7.95
N GLY A 31 -1.62 -9.60 -8.45
CA GLY A 31 -1.36 -10.88 -7.79
C GLY A 31 -0.03 -11.47 -8.24
N ARG A 32 0.45 -12.50 -7.51
CA ARG A 32 1.65 -13.26 -7.88
C ARG A 32 1.58 -13.89 -9.27
N SER A 33 0.37 -14.17 -9.76
CA SER A 33 0.10 -14.83 -11.03
C SER A 33 -0.34 -13.89 -12.16
N GLY A 34 -0.46 -12.58 -11.91
CA GLY A 34 -0.89 -11.62 -12.92
C GLY A 34 -1.74 -10.48 -12.37
N GLN A 35 -2.40 -9.76 -13.27
CA GLN A 35 -3.26 -8.63 -12.96
C GLN A 35 -4.73 -9.04 -12.94
N ILE A 36 -5.48 -8.56 -11.95
CA ILE A 36 -6.93 -8.76 -11.82
C ILE A 36 -7.59 -7.40 -11.97
N GLN A 37 -8.45 -7.26 -12.96
CA GLN A 37 -9.25 -6.05 -13.13
C GLN A 37 -10.36 -5.98 -12.08
N VAL A 38 -10.49 -4.82 -11.45
CA VAL A 38 -11.58 -4.51 -10.51
C VAL A 38 -12.77 -4.04 -11.34
N THR A 39 -13.81 -4.86 -11.41
CA THR A 39 -15.04 -4.55 -12.15
C THR A 39 -16.19 -4.10 -11.25
N ASP A 40 -16.06 -4.30 -9.94
CA ASP A 40 -17.06 -3.85 -8.97
C ASP A 40 -16.99 -2.32 -8.80
N PRO A 41 -18.06 -1.57 -9.09
CA PRO A 41 -18.03 -0.11 -9.06
C PRO A 41 -17.87 0.45 -7.64
N GLN A 42 -18.33 -0.27 -6.61
CA GLN A 42 -18.14 0.18 -5.23
C GLN A 42 -16.66 0.08 -4.85
N ALA A 43 -16.02 -1.06 -5.10
CA ALA A 43 -14.59 -1.25 -4.87
C ALA A 43 -13.75 -0.22 -5.64
N ALA A 44 -14.08 0.07 -6.90
CA ALA A 44 -13.40 1.11 -7.68
C ALA A 44 -13.50 2.51 -7.03
N SER A 45 -14.68 2.87 -6.51
CA SER A 45 -14.87 4.14 -5.80
C SER A 45 -14.07 4.22 -4.49
N GLU A 46 -13.95 3.11 -3.77
CA GLU A 46 -13.11 3.05 -2.55
C GLU A 46 -11.63 3.23 -2.90
N PHE A 47 -11.17 2.63 -4.00
CA PHE A 47 -9.81 2.80 -4.50
C PHE A 47 -9.53 4.23 -5.00
N ASP A 48 -10.51 4.90 -5.62
CA ASP A 48 -10.40 6.32 -5.95
C ASP A 48 -10.21 7.20 -4.70
N ALA A 49 -11.00 6.95 -3.65
CA ALA A 49 -10.87 7.68 -2.40
C ALA A 49 -9.50 7.43 -1.74
N LEU A 50 -9.02 6.18 -1.74
CA LEU A 50 -7.70 5.81 -1.24
C LEU A 50 -6.59 6.52 -2.01
N ALA A 51 -6.65 6.52 -3.35
CA ALA A 51 -5.67 7.17 -4.20
C ALA A 51 -5.63 8.69 -3.97
N ALA A 52 -6.79 9.32 -3.78
CA ALA A 52 -6.87 10.73 -3.44
C ALA A 52 -6.23 11.04 -2.07
N ALA A 53 -6.46 10.18 -1.07
CA ALA A 53 -5.85 10.32 0.25
C ALA A 53 -4.33 10.15 0.20
N LEU A 54 -3.81 9.17 -0.55
CA LEU A 54 -2.37 8.98 -0.76
C LEU A 54 -1.74 10.17 -1.46
N ALA A 55 -2.35 10.68 -2.53
CA ALA A 55 -1.86 11.87 -3.22
C ALA A 55 -1.86 13.12 -2.32
N ALA A 56 -2.84 13.25 -1.42
CA ALA A 56 -2.85 14.33 -0.43
C ALA A 56 -1.71 14.17 0.60
N ALA A 57 -1.45 12.95 1.07
CA ALA A 57 -0.34 12.65 1.96
C ALA A 57 1.02 12.93 1.29
N ASP A 58 1.22 12.50 0.04
CA ASP A 58 2.44 12.76 -0.72
C ASP A 58 2.71 14.26 -0.88
N ARG A 59 1.67 15.06 -1.16
CA ARG A 59 1.79 16.52 -1.20
C ARG A 59 2.16 17.13 0.16
N ALA A 60 1.59 16.62 1.24
CA ALA A 60 1.92 17.08 2.59
C ALA A 60 3.38 16.75 2.95
N ILE A 61 3.84 15.54 2.63
CA ILE A 61 5.24 15.11 2.81
C ILE A 61 6.17 16.00 1.98
N ALA A 62 5.88 16.18 0.69
CA ALA A 62 6.68 17.03 -0.18
C ALA A 62 6.79 18.47 0.37
N THR A 63 5.68 19.04 0.83
CA THR A 63 5.65 20.38 1.45
C THR A 63 6.54 20.44 2.70
N ALA A 64 6.47 19.42 3.56
CA ALA A 64 7.29 19.34 4.77
C ALA A 64 8.78 19.18 4.45
N THR A 65 9.13 18.34 3.47
CA THR A 65 10.53 18.14 3.05
C THR A 65 11.11 19.39 2.39
N THR A 66 10.36 20.08 1.53
CA THR A 66 10.80 21.34 0.92
C THR A 66 11.00 22.45 1.96
N CYS A 67 10.11 22.57 2.94
CA CYS A 67 10.26 23.52 4.05
C CYS A 67 11.50 23.21 4.90
N GLY A 68 11.74 21.93 5.22
CA GLY A 68 12.92 21.47 5.96
C GLY A 68 14.25 21.69 5.21
N GLN A 69 14.26 21.57 3.88
CA GLN A 69 15.45 21.83 3.05
C GLN A 69 15.77 23.32 2.87
N THR A 70 14.84 24.23 3.16
CA THR A 70 15.05 25.68 3.05
C THR A 70 15.60 26.28 4.36
N LEU A 71 15.63 25.51 5.45
CA LEU A 71 16.07 25.94 6.78
C LEU A 71 17.44 25.37 7.20
N SER A 72 18.18 24.72 6.28
CA SER A 72 19.54 24.21 6.52
C SER A 72 20.59 25.02 5.77
#